data_AF-A0A847HP13-F1
#
_entry.id   AF-A0A847HP13-F1
#
_cell.length_a   1.000
_cell.length_b   1.000
_cell.length_c   1.000
_cell.angle_alpha   90.00
_cell.angle_beta   90.00
_cell.angle_gamma   90.00
#
_symmetry.space_group_name_H-M   'P 1'
#
loop_
_entity.id
_entity.type
_entity.pdbx_description
1 polymer ?
#
loop_
_entity_poly.entity_id
_entity_poly.type
_entity_poly.pdbx_seq_one_letter_code
_entity_poly.pdbx_strand_id
1 'polypeptide(L)'
;MSSDRVNKPKRFKPGRRYGNTFYSLVLLSMMLIFNGCTGKGDMRFSPLPDGEHFTLSGQIKLPEIVETDLASSLRPELTAITDFSAFNVTAGGVSSRPDKTGSYSLSRVPFAEDLVIRAESGKIALLRRVSPDDLYYSDLSKLELNLQLTAEALIWQQGLGLDKNLTAADIRAREYETLVSDVVTALKLCLQLPDTAVPQTALELAAVKNAASTAASQILEREIMIKEANSVLRHILLRGDTELLKVYISPSFLNDWDTTSNWNDVITHFTELFKDFTFIEVGWQIKDSEFLPENMVRVRTEAKIKLKSLRSEEIVREKTYLFDAIWRKEGNFWKVYRNMPYRDTHPTEVHADSQWGEIADAHRELQAALATEKLDIVMSRISQNFGNDWDVNSTYTDLASCTQSRFNAMDVKLANYSIDSIDFYESGKAKVRCSAQVRVISLIPGIDIDSGSIRAVVEWRREDGVWKIWRNLPYRFTHPINIE
;
A
#
# COMPACT_ATOMS: atom_id res chain seq x y z
N MET A 1 -73.30 -51.07 7.26
CA MET A 1 -74.27 -50.11 7.80
C MET A 1 -73.72 -49.69 9.16
N SER A 2 -73.45 -48.45 9.53
CA SER A 2 -73.81 -47.12 9.01
C SER A 2 -72.68 -46.15 9.38
N SER A 3 -72.52 -45.14 8.52
CA SER A 3 -71.52 -44.08 8.62
C SER A 3 -71.79 -43.10 9.76
N ASP A 4 -70.87 -42.95 10.71
CA ASP A 4 -70.85 -41.78 11.59
C ASP A 4 -69.82 -40.77 11.10
N ARG A 5 -70.35 -39.69 10.52
CA ARG A 5 -69.61 -38.57 9.96
C ARG A 5 -69.13 -37.63 11.07
N VAL A 6 -67.80 -37.57 11.16
CA VAL A 6 -66.93 -36.50 11.69
C VAL A 6 -67.60 -35.12 11.84
N ASN A 7 -67.77 -34.69 13.09
CA ASN A 7 -67.98 -33.28 13.44
C ASN A 7 -66.63 -32.54 13.42
N LYS A 8 -66.36 -31.76 12.36
CA LYS A 8 -65.22 -30.85 12.30
C LYS A 8 -65.49 -29.60 13.16
N PRO A 9 -64.53 -29.16 13.98
CA PRO A 9 -64.66 -27.96 14.80
C PRO A 9 -64.58 -26.65 13.98
N LYS A 10 -65.16 -25.62 14.61
CA LYS A 10 -65.38 -24.25 14.14
C LYS A 10 -64.18 -23.62 13.44
N ARG A 11 -64.44 -22.98 12.29
CA ARG A 11 -63.50 -22.11 11.57
C ARG A 11 -63.08 -20.94 12.46
N PHE A 12 -61.85 -20.95 12.94
CA PHE A 12 -61.17 -19.75 13.41
C PHE A 12 -60.75 -18.95 12.16
N LYS A 13 -61.30 -17.75 11.99
CA LYS A 13 -60.81 -16.76 11.00
C LYS A 13 -59.71 -15.94 11.67
N PRO A 14 -58.44 -16.01 11.25
CA PRO A 14 -57.52 -14.92 11.50
C PRO A 14 -57.91 -13.77 10.58
N GLY A 15 -58.21 -12.62 11.17
CA GLY A 15 -58.50 -11.39 10.44
C GLY A 15 -57.38 -11.01 9.49
N ARG A 16 -57.78 -10.52 8.30
CA ARG A 16 -56.91 -9.81 7.35
C ARG A 16 -56.14 -8.72 8.10
N ARG A 17 -54.85 -8.94 8.37
CA ARG A 17 -53.89 -7.84 8.51
C ARG A 17 -53.40 -7.49 7.11
N TYR A 18 -54.06 -6.53 6.49
CA TYR A 18 -53.47 -5.77 5.39
C TYR A 18 -52.35 -4.92 5.98
N GLY A 19 -51.16 -5.50 6.04
CA GLY A 19 -49.99 -4.88 6.63
C GLY A 19 -48.79 -5.74 6.30
N ASN A 20 -48.51 -5.89 5.00
CA ASN A 20 -47.16 -6.18 4.53
C ASN A 20 -47.04 -6.14 3.01
N THR A 21 -48.10 -6.23 2.20
CA THR A 21 -47.89 -6.24 0.74
C THR A 21 -47.39 -4.92 0.17
N PHE A 22 -47.85 -3.76 0.68
CA PHE A 22 -47.32 -2.46 0.21
C PHE A 22 -45.91 -2.19 0.74
N TYR A 23 -45.65 -2.49 2.02
CA TYR A 23 -44.30 -2.37 2.59
C TYR A 23 -43.32 -3.36 1.94
N SER A 24 -43.73 -4.59 1.65
CA SER A 24 -42.94 -5.57 0.89
C SER A 24 -42.80 -5.19 -0.57
N LEU A 25 -43.79 -4.54 -1.21
CA LEU A 25 -43.62 -4.00 -2.55
C LEU A 25 -42.64 -2.83 -2.54
N VAL A 26 -42.71 -1.93 -1.56
CA VAL A 26 -41.78 -0.80 -1.41
C VAL A 26 -40.37 -1.30 -1.05
N LEU A 27 -40.24 -2.33 -0.20
CA LEU A 27 -38.94 -2.96 0.10
C LEU A 27 -38.39 -3.75 -1.08
N LEU A 28 -39.24 -4.42 -1.88
CA LEU A 28 -38.83 -5.11 -3.10
C LEU A 28 -38.46 -4.11 -4.19
N SER A 29 -39.17 -2.98 -4.28
CA SER A 29 -38.86 -1.86 -5.18
C SER A 29 -37.55 -1.19 -4.75
N MET A 30 -37.35 -0.94 -3.45
CA MET A 30 -36.07 -0.48 -2.93
C MET A 30 -34.98 -1.52 -3.15
N MET A 31 -35.21 -2.82 -2.95
CA MET A 31 -34.22 -3.84 -3.26
C MET A 31 -33.92 -3.93 -4.76
N LEU A 32 -34.88 -3.67 -5.65
CA LEU A 32 -34.65 -3.64 -7.10
C LEU A 32 -34.00 -2.33 -7.57
N ILE A 33 -34.20 -1.22 -6.87
CA ILE A 33 -33.52 0.07 -7.13
C ILE A 33 -32.11 0.08 -6.52
N PHE A 34 -31.90 -0.53 -5.34
CA PHE A 34 -30.61 -0.64 -4.67
C PHE A 34 -29.76 -1.84 -5.12
N ASN A 35 -30.36 -2.94 -5.61
CA ASN A 35 -29.64 -4.06 -6.22
C ASN A 35 -29.77 -4.12 -7.75
N GLY A 36 -30.47 -3.19 -8.39
CA GLY A 36 -30.51 -3.03 -9.86
C GLY A 36 -29.21 -2.47 -10.44
N CYS A 37 -28.27 -2.06 -9.59
CA CYS A 37 -26.90 -1.65 -9.95
C CYS A 37 -25.84 -2.65 -9.45
N THR A 38 -26.12 -3.95 -9.43
CA THR A 38 -25.09 -4.99 -9.26
C THR A 38 -24.92 -5.81 -10.54
N GLY A 39 -24.84 -5.12 -11.66
CA GLY A 39 -24.25 -5.68 -12.87
C GLY A 39 -22.74 -5.71 -12.71
N LYS A 40 -22.19 -6.91 -12.49
CA LYS A 40 -20.75 -7.25 -12.56
C LYS A 40 -19.85 -6.45 -11.62
N GLY A 41 -19.40 -7.10 -10.54
CA GLY A 41 -18.27 -6.65 -9.75
C GLY A 41 -16.98 -6.69 -10.56
N ASP A 42 -16.78 -5.66 -11.37
CA ASP A 42 -15.49 -5.15 -11.79
C ASP A 42 -15.41 -3.78 -11.10
N MET A 43 -14.46 -3.57 -10.17
CA MET A 43 -14.25 -2.25 -9.54
C MET A 43 -13.54 -1.28 -10.50
N ARG A 44 -13.66 -1.49 -11.81
CA ARG A 44 -13.42 -0.46 -12.81
C ARG A 44 -14.63 0.44 -12.78
N PHE A 45 -14.39 1.72 -12.48
CA PHE A 45 -15.19 2.88 -12.89
C PHE A 45 -16.66 2.55 -13.21
N SER A 46 -17.60 3.06 -12.41
CA SER A 46 -18.93 3.32 -12.98
C SER A 46 -18.71 4.02 -14.33
N PRO A 47 -19.09 3.44 -15.48
CA PRO A 47 -18.93 4.11 -16.74
C PRO A 47 -19.72 5.41 -16.62
N LEU A 48 -19.00 6.52 -16.68
CA LEU A 48 -19.56 7.83 -16.40
C LEU A 48 -20.57 8.20 -17.49
N PRO A 49 -21.58 9.02 -17.16
CA PRO A 49 -22.54 9.49 -18.14
C PRO A 49 -21.81 10.26 -19.25
N ASP A 50 -22.14 9.94 -20.51
CA ASP A 50 -21.61 10.64 -21.69
C ASP A 50 -21.74 12.18 -21.51
N GLY A 51 -20.63 12.92 -21.65
CA GLY A 51 -20.63 14.38 -21.77
C GLY A 51 -19.90 15.21 -20.72
N GLU A 52 -19.05 14.61 -19.86
CA GLU A 52 -18.19 15.41 -18.98
C GLU A 52 -17.10 16.16 -19.77
N HIS A 53 -16.87 17.41 -19.37
CA HIS A 53 -15.98 18.35 -20.03
C HIS A 53 -15.00 18.95 -19.03
N PHE A 54 -13.72 18.96 -19.38
CA PHE A 54 -12.63 19.44 -18.53
C PHE A 54 -12.01 20.72 -19.09
N THR A 55 -11.37 21.50 -18.22
CA THR A 55 -10.50 22.61 -18.63
C THR A 55 -9.06 22.19 -18.36
N LEU A 56 -8.25 22.15 -19.41
CA LEU A 56 -6.84 21.78 -19.36
C LEU A 56 -6.01 23.03 -19.59
N SER A 57 -5.14 23.39 -18.65
CA SER A 57 -4.19 24.48 -18.87
C SER A 57 -2.78 24.09 -18.45
N GLY A 58 -1.81 24.76 -19.05
CA GLY A 58 -0.43 24.35 -18.89
C GLY A 58 0.56 25.23 -19.62
N GLN A 59 1.81 24.75 -19.68
CA GLN A 59 2.92 25.44 -20.32
C GLN A 59 3.72 24.49 -21.23
N ILE A 60 4.15 25.00 -22.39
CA ILE A 60 5.14 24.35 -23.25
C ILE A 60 6.55 24.70 -22.74
N LYS A 61 7.37 23.69 -22.44
CA LYS A 61 8.75 23.84 -21.97
C LYS A 61 9.69 22.96 -22.79
N LEU A 62 10.77 23.53 -23.32
CA LEU A 62 11.79 22.80 -24.09
C LEU A 62 13.20 22.96 -23.49
N PRO A 63 13.42 22.57 -22.21
CA PRO A 63 14.73 22.69 -21.58
C PRO A 63 15.75 21.71 -22.18
N GLU A 64 15.31 20.53 -22.66
CA GLU A 64 16.22 19.42 -22.96
C GLU A 64 16.99 19.57 -24.29
N ILE A 65 16.62 20.54 -25.13
CA ILE A 65 17.27 20.82 -26.43
C ILE A 65 18.66 21.47 -26.23
N VAL A 66 18.93 22.00 -25.03
CA VAL A 66 20.12 22.81 -24.74
C VAL A 66 21.36 21.98 -24.35
N GLU A 67 21.22 20.72 -23.94
CA GLU A 67 22.25 19.99 -23.15
C GLU A 67 23.09 18.90 -23.87
N THR A 68 23.08 18.78 -25.20
CA THR A 68 23.93 17.74 -25.85
C THR A 68 25.31 18.27 -26.26
N ASP A 69 26.40 17.62 -25.83
CA ASP A 69 27.80 17.93 -26.21
C ASP A 69 28.11 17.74 -27.71
N LEU A 70 27.23 17.06 -28.46
CA LEU A 70 27.26 17.02 -29.93
C LEU A 70 26.79 18.34 -30.58
N ALA A 71 26.33 19.32 -29.79
CA ALA A 71 25.75 20.58 -30.26
C ALA A 71 26.75 21.68 -30.65
N SER A 72 28.05 21.40 -30.73
CA SER A 72 29.02 22.41 -31.20
C SER A 72 29.00 22.61 -32.72
N SER A 73 28.42 21.70 -33.51
CA SER A 73 28.48 21.74 -34.98
C SER A 73 27.14 21.99 -35.73
N LEU A 74 26.00 22.15 -35.04
CA LEU A 74 24.67 22.22 -35.69
C LEU A 74 23.74 23.36 -35.21
N ARG A 75 24.27 24.38 -34.53
CA ARG A 75 23.53 25.57 -34.06
C ARG A 75 23.19 26.50 -35.24
N PRO A 76 21.92 26.76 -35.59
CA PRO A 76 21.23 27.88 -34.91
C PRO A 76 19.69 27.83 -34.78
N GLU A 77 18.95 26.86 -35.34
CA GLU A 77 17.48 26.97 -35.45
C GLU A 77 16.69 26.55 -34.20
N LEU A 78 17.25 25.69 -33.34
CA LEU A 78 16.56 25.12 -32.18
C LEU A 78 16.87 25.82 -30.86
N THR A 79 17.89 26.69 -30.82
CA THR A 79 18.47 27.24 -29.58
C THR A 79 17.70 28.40 -28.93
N ALA A 80 16.56 28.85 -29.47
CA ALA A 80 15.76 29.89 -28.81
C ALA A 80 14.31 29.96 -29.35
N ILE A 81 13.52 28.90 -29.21
CA ILE A 81 12.05 29.07 -29.28
C ILE A 81 11.63 29.77 -27.98
N THR A 82 11.67 31.09 -27.99
CA THR A 82 11.22 31.95 -26.88
C THR A 82 9.83 32.53 -27.14
N ASP A 83 9.29 32.32 -28.36
CA ASP A 83 7.94 32.67 -28.74
C ASP A 83 7.20 31.41 -29.19
N PHE A 84 6.28 30.94 -28.35
CA PHE A 84 5.47 29.76 -28.62
C PHE A 84 4.16 30.07 -29.35
N SER A 85 3.87 31.33 -29.71
CA SER A 85 2.58 31.73 -30.30
C SER A 85 2.26 31.08 -31.65
N ALA A 86 3.27 30.53 -32.34
CA ALA A 86 3.10 29.76 -33.56
C ALA A 86 2.53 28.35 -33.34
N PHE A 87 2.56 27.85 -32.10
CA PHE A 87 2.03 26.54 -31.77
C PHE A 87 0.50 26.52 -31.80
N ASN A 88 -0.05 25.39 -32.21
CA ASN A 88 -1.46 25.08 -32.04
C ASN A 88 -1.56 23.91 -31.05
N VAL A 89 -2.21 24.15 -29.90
CA VAL A 89 -2.43 23.12 -28.87
C VAL A 89 -3.83 22.55 -29.07
N THR A 90 -3.93 21.22 -29.13
CA THR A 90 -5.17 20.49 -29.42
C THR A 90 -5.36 19.33 -28.43
N ALA A 91 -6.61 19.08 -28.02
CA ALA A 91 -7.00 17.88 -27.28
C ALA A 91 -8.52 17.66 -27.42
N GLY A 92 -8.96 16.41 -27.62
CA GLY A 92 -10.40 16.07 -27.66
C GLY A 92 -11.23 16.89 -28.66
N GLY A 93 -10.64 17.28 -29.80
CA GLY A 93 -11.30 18.11 -30.82
C GLY A 93 -11.35 19.63 -30.51
N VAL A 94 -10.85 20.07 -29.36
CA VAL A 94 -10.70 21.49 -29.01
C VAL A 94 -9.29 21.97 -29.35
N SER A 95 -9.16 23.21 -29.78
CA SER A 95 -7.87 23.85 -30.07
C SER A 95 -7.71 25.21 -29.38
N SER A 96 -6.47 25.58 -29.07
CA SER A 96 -6.09 26.91 -28.59
C SER A 96 -4.69 27.26 -29.08
N ARG A 97 -4.38 28.56 -29.14
CA ARG A 97 -3.01 29.04 -29.37
C ARG A 97 -2.42 29.49 -28.04
N PRO A 98 -1.21 29.06 -27.69
CA PRO A 98 -0.55 29.52 -26.48
C PRO A 98 -0.09 30.97 -26.65
N ASP A 99 0.20 31.63 -25.54
CA ASP A 99 0.89 32.91 -25.55
C ASP A 99 2.38 32.73 -25.89
N LYS A 100 3.12 33.85 -25.96
CA LYS A 100 4.56 33.84 -26.24
C LYS A 100 5.36 33.01 -25.24
N THR A 101 4.89 32.91 -24.00
CA THR A 101 5.55 32.18 -22.91
C THR A 101 5.26 30.67 -22.94
N GLY A 102 4.41 30.22 -23.86
CA GLY A 102 4.00 28.83 -24.01
C GLY A 102 2.80 28.44 -23.16
N SER A 103 2.15 29.39 -22.49
CA SER A 103 0.97 29.12 -21.67
C SER A 103 -0.27 28.94 -22.55
N TYR A 104 -1.00 27.84 -22.33
CA TYR A 104 -2.22 27.51 -23.07
C TYR A 104 -3.38 27.16 -22.13
N SER A 105 -4.60 27.27 -22.64
CA SER A 105 -5.81 26.81 -21.97
C SER A 105 -6.81 26.27 -23.00
N LEU A 106 -7.21 25.02 -22.81
CA LEU A 106 -8.26 24.34 -23.56
C LEU A 106 -9.49 24.23 -22.67
N SER A 107 -10.60 24.81 -23.11
CA SER A 107 -11.87 24.72 -22.39
C SER A 107 -12.80 23.72 -23.06
N ARG A 108 -13.61 23.02 -22.26
CA ARG A 108 -14.60 22.03 -22.72
C ARG A 108 -14.00 20.81 -23.44
N VAL A 109 -12.83 20.35 -23.02
CA VAL A 109 -12.25 19.11 -23.55
C VAL A 109 -13.09 17.92 -23.09
N PRO A 110 -13.69 17.12 -24.01
CA PRO A 110 -14.47 15.97 -23.62
C PRO A 110 -13.60 14.90 -22.97
N PHE A 111 -14.19 14.12 -22.05
CA PHE A 111 -13.58 12.89 -21.56
C PHE A 111 -13.28 11.93 -22.71
N ALA A 112 -12.07 11.36 -22.71
CA ALA A 112 -11.69 10.25 -23.56
C ALA A 112 -10.62 9.42 -22.82
N GLU A 113 -10.69 8.09 -22.92
CA GLU A 113 -9.71 7.19 -22.28
C GLU A 113 -8.31 7.33 -22.90
N ASP A 114 -8.25 7.72 -24.18
CA ASP A 114 -7.06 7.89 -24.99
C ASP A 114 -6.64 9.36 -25.19
N LEU A 115 -7.02 10.23 -24.24
CA LEU A 115 -6.79 11.67 -24.37
C LEU A 115 -5.30 12.03 -24.37
N VAL A 116 -4.87 12.74 -25.43
CA VAL A 116 -3.54 13.31 -25.58
C VAL A 116 -3.64 14.79 -25.92
N ILE A 117 -2.89 15.60 -25.17
CA ILE A 117 -2.64 17.01 -25.52
C ILE A 117 -1.51 17.03 -26.54
N ARG A 118 -1.76 17.65 -27.69
CA ARG A 118 -0.81 17.77 -28.79
C ARG A 118 -0.57 19.24 -29.12
N ALA A 119 0.67 19.69 -28.99
CA ALA A 119 1.10 21.03 -29.38
C ALA A 119 2.01 20.97 -30.60
N GLU A 120 1.65 21.65 -31.69
CA GLU A 120 2.36 21.56 -32.96
C GLU A 120 2.74 22.90 -33.55
N SER A 121 3.95 23.00 -34.11
CA SER A 121 4.42 24.12 -34.92
C SER A 121 5.42 23.62 -35.96
N GLY A 122 5.00 23.55 -37.22
CA GLY A 122 5.83 23.03 -38.31
C GLY A 122 6.26 21.58 -38.03
N LYS A 123 7.56 21.30 -38.10
CA LYS A 123 8.11 19.96 -37.80
C LYS A 123 8.04 19.56 -36.32
N ILE A 124 7.84 20.51 -35.41
CA ILE A 124 7.86 20.28 -33.97
C ILE A 124 6.46 19.87 -33.51
N ALA A 125 6.35 18.71 -32.89
CA ALA A 125 5.13 18.29 -32.21
C ALA A 125 5.49 17.72 -30.83
N LEU A 126 4.78 18.18 -29.80
CA LEU A 126 4.92 17.76 -28.43
C LEU A 126 3.62 17.13 -27.96
N LEU A 127 3.74 16.03 -27.21
CA LEU A 127 2.62 15.25 -26.74
C LEU A 127 2.64 15.14 -25.22
N ARG A 128 1.45 15.06 -24.62
CA ARG A 128 1.26 14.62 -23.24
C ARG A 128 -0.01 13.80 -23.14
N ARG A 129 0.11 12.57 -22.64
CA ARG A 129 -1.04 11.77 -22.21
C ARG A 129 -1.69 12.42 -20.99
N VAL A 130 -3.02 12.45 -20.98
CA VAL A 130 -3.82 12.78 -19.80
C VAL A 130 -4.64 11.54 -19.47
N SER A 131 -4.32 10.86 -18.37
CA SER A 131 -5.03 9.64 -17.99
C SER A 131 -6.41 9.95 -17.40
N PRO A 132 -7.34 8.98 -17.38
CA PRO A 132 -8.60 9.16 -16.66
C PRO A 132 -8.38 9.56 -15.20
N ASP A 133 -7.41 8.96 -14.51
CA ASP A 133 -7.08 9.32 -13.13
C ASP A 133 -6.61 10.77 -13.02
N ASP A 134 -5.83 11.28 -13.99
CA ASP A 134 -5.42 12.69 -14.01
C ASP A 134 -6.61 13.64 -14.12
N LEU A 135 -7.63 13.30 -14.90
CA LEU A 135 -8.80 14.15 -15.10
C LEU A 135 -9.60 14.37 -13.81
N TYR A 136 -9.60 13.40 -12.89
CA TYR A 136 -10.37 13.48 -11.65
C TYR A 136 -9.55 13.86 -10.42
N TYR A 137 -8.26 13.49 -10.40
CA TYR A 137 -7.46 13.54 -9.17
C TYR A 137 -6.21 14.41 -9.28
N SER A 138 -5.86 14.89 -10.48
CA SER A 138 -4.68 15.75 -10.70
C SER A 138 -5.06 17.22 -10.92
N ASP A 139 -4.14 18.14 -10.61
CA ASP A 139 -4.28 19.56 -10.94
C ASP A 139 -4.10 19.77 -12.45
N LEU A 140 -5.22 19.88 -13.17
CA LEU A 140 -5.26 20.11 -14.61
C LEU A 140 -4.85 21.53 -15.02
N SER A 141 -4.55 22.43 -14.06
CA SER A 141 -4.21 23.82 -14.36
C SER A 141 -2.72 24.07 -14.68
N LYS A 142 -1.86 23.08 -14.37
CA LYS A 142 -0.39 23.20 -14.44
C LYS A 142 0.25 22.07 -15.25
N LEU A 143 -0.39 21.69 -16.35
CA LEU A 143 0.14 20.64 -17.22
C LEU A 143 1.39 21.14 -17.95
N GLU A 144 2.36 20.25 -18.18
CA GLU A 144 3.60 20.59 -18.90
C GLU A 144 3.70 19.79 -20.19
N LEU A 145 4.22 20.39 -21.26
CA LEU A 145 4.57 19.72 -22.52
C LEU A 145 6.06 19.89 -22.78
N ASN A 146 6.81 18.78 -22.84
CA ASN A 146 8.26 18.74 -23.07
C ASN A 146 8.65 17.45 -23.82
N LEU A 147 9.94 17.25 -24.12
CA LEU A 147 10.38 16.07 -24.87
C LEU A 147 10.24 14.77 -24.07
N GLN A 148 10.49 14.82 -22.77
CA GLN A 148 10.31 13.65 -21.88
C GLN A 148 8.86 13.14 -21.91
N LEU A 149 7.88 14.01 -21.69
CA LEU A 149 6.46 13.66 -21.70
C LEU A 149 5.97 13.27 -23.10
N THR A 150 6.60 13.83 -24.15
CA THR A 150 6.34 13.43 -25.53
C THR A 150 6.81 11.99 -25.76
N ALA A 151 8.00 11.63 -25.29
CA ALA A 151 8.50 10.25 -25.36
C ALA A 151 7.59 9.27 -24.62
N GLU A 152 7.17 9.61 -23.39
CA GLU A 152 6.23 8.80 -22.60
C GLU A 152 4.88 8.62 -23.33
N ALA A 153 4.32 9.69 -23.90
CA ALA A 153 3.07 9.63 -24.66
C ALA A 153 3.20 8.77 -25.93
N LEU A 154 4.32 8.87 -26.65
CA LEU A 154 4.60 8.05 -27.83
C LEU A 154 4.71 6.57 -27.48
N ILE A 155 5.46 6.23 -26.43
CA ILE A 155 5.60 4.86 -25.95
C ILE A 155 4.23 4.28 -25.61
N TRP A 156 3.40 5.05 -24.91
CA TRP A 156 2.03 4.62 -24.61
C TRP A 156 1.17 4.41 -25.86
N GLN A 157 1.20 5.33 -26.84
CA GLN A 157 0.47 5.18 -28.11
C GLN A 157 0.92 3.94 -28.89
N GLN A 158 2.22 3.66 -28.94
CA GLN A 158 2.75 2.43 -29.53
C GLN A 158 2.32 1.19 -28.73
N GLY A 159 2.24 1.31 -27.40
CA GLY A 159 1.69 0.28 -26.52
C GLY A 159 0.25 -0.08 -26.86
N LEU A 160 -0.62 0.91 -27.09
CA LEU A 160 -1.99 0.68 -27.54
C LEU A 160 -2.05 -0.11 -28.86
N GLY A 161 -1.15 0.20 -29.80
CA GLY A 161 -1.04 -0.55 -31.06
C GLY A 161 -0.52 -1.98 -30.92
N LEU A 162 0.04 -2.33 -29.76
CA LEU A 162 0.52 -3.65 -29.38
C LEU A 162 -0.43 -4.36 -28.39
N ASP A 163 -1.64 -3.85 -28.22
CA ASP A 163 -2.63 -4.33 -27.23
C ASP A 163 -2.11 -4.32 -25.77
N LYS A 164 -1.22 -3.37 -25.43
CA LYS A 164 -0.73 -3.12 -24.06
C LYS A 164 -1.34 -1.84 -23.48
N ASN A 165 -1.84 -1.94 -22.26
CA ASN A 165 -2.29 -0.82 -21.43
C ASN A 165 -1.17 -0.34 -20.49
N LEU A 166 -0.12 0.24 -21.07
CA LEU A 166 1.00 0.78 -20.31
C LEU A 166 0.56 1.99 -19.46
N THR A 167 0.83 1.98 -18.18
CA THR A 167 0.59 3.13 -17.28
C THR A 167 1.79 4.08 -17.27
N ALA A 168 1.62 5.29 -16.72
CA ALA A 168 2.74 6.21 -16.52
C ALA A 168 3.80 5.63 -15.56
N ALA A 169 3.36 4.86 -14.54
CA ALA A 169 4.27 4.21 -13.60
C ALA A 169 5.07 3.08 -14.27
N ASP A 170 4.45 2.33 -15.19
CA ASP A 170 5.15 1.29 -15.96
C ASP A 170 6.25 1.90 -16.83
N ILE A 171 5.98 3.02 -17.51
CA ILE A 171 6.95 3.68 -18.40
C ILE A 171 8.08 4.34 -17.62
N ARG A 172 7.77 4.93 -16.45
CA ARG A 172 8.76 5.61 -15.58
C ARG A 172 9.48 4.67 -14.62
N ALA A 173 9.27 3.36 -14.72
CA ALA A 173 10.01 2.41 -13.89
C ALA A 173 11.51 2.54 -14.13
N ARG A 174 12.31 2.50 -13.05
CA ARG A 174 13.77 2.76 -13.10
C ARG A 174 14.53 1.92 -14.12
N GLU A 175 14.11 0.68 -14.35
CA GLU A 175 14.80 -0.20 -15.30
C GLU A 175 14.57 0.17 -16.78
N TYR A 176 13.57 1.00 -17.06
CA TYR A 176 13.23 1.46 -18.41
C TYR A 176 13.67 2.90 -18.67
N GLU A 177 14.36 3.53 -17.73
CA GLU A 177 14.88 4.90 -17.86
C GLU A 177 15.71 5.07 -19.15
N THR A 178 16.55 4.09 -19.47
CA THR A 178 17.36 4.08 -20.70
C THR A 178 16.50 4.02 -21.96
N LEU A 179 15.45 3.18 -21.98
CA LEU A 179 14.55 3.06 -23.13
C LEU A 179 13.80 4.37 -23.39
N VAL A 180 13.35 5.05 -22.34
CA VAL A 180 12.69 6.36 -22.48
C VAL A 180 13.69 7.41 -22.96
N SER A 181 14.91 7.41 -22.41
CA SER A 181 16.00 8.29 -22.83
C SER A 181 16.40 8.10 -24.30
N ASP A 182 16.36 6.87 -24.82
CA ASP A 182 16.63 6.58 -26.23
C ASP A 182 15.59 7.22 -27.15
N VAL A 183 14.30 7.19 -26.77
CA VAL A 183 13.23 7.88 -27.50
C VAL A 183 13.42 9.39 -27.45
N VAL A 184 13.76 9.96 -26.29
CA VAL A 184 14.09 11.39 -26.15
C VAL A 184 15.28 11.77 -27.04
N THR A 185 16.30 10.93 -27.09
CA THR A 185 17.49 11.14 -27.93
C THR A 185 17.13 11.10 -29.42
N ALA A 186 16.31 10.13 -29.83
CA ALA A 186 15.81 10.05 -31.20
C ALA A 186 14.99 11.28 -31.60
N LEU A 187 14.13 11.78 -30.70
CA LEU A 187 13.38 13.03 -30.88
C LEU A 187 14.33 14.21 -31.08
N LYS A 188 15.33 14.38 -30.21
CA LYS A 188 16.33 15.46 -30.30
C LYS A 188 17.06 15.44 -31.65
N LEU A 189 17.53 14.27 -32.09
CA LEU A 189 18.25 14.13 -33.37
C LEU A 189 17.33 14.41 -34.57
N CYS A 190 16.10 13.93 -34.54
CA CYS A 190 15.13 14.15 -35.62
C CYS A 190 14.70 15.62 -35.75
N LEU A 191 14.62 16.34 -34.63
CA LEU A 191 14.31 17.78 -34.63
C LEU A 191 15.43 18.61 -35.28
N GLN A 192 16.68 18.13 -35.25
CA GLN A 192 17.83 18.79 -35.89
C GLN A 192 17.87 18.65 -37.41
N LEU A 193 17.03 17.79 -38.00
CA LEU A 193 16.96 17.63 -39.45
C LEU A 193 16.38 18.89 -40.12
N PRO A 194 16.81 19.22 -41.35
CA PRO A 194 16.23 20.34 -42.09
C PRO A 194 14.75 20.08 -42.38
N ASP A 195 13.94 21.12 -42.49
CA ASP A 195 12.49 21.02 -42.72
C ASP A 195 12.16 20.23 -44.00
N THR A 196 13.04 20.29 -45.01
CA THR A 196 12.90 19.51 -46.26
C THR A 196 12.98 18.00 -46.06
N ALA A 197 13.58 17.54 -44.95
CA ALA A 197 13.69 16.13 -44.59
C ALA A 197 12.57 15.65 -43.65
N VAL A 198 11.69 16.56 -43.19
CA VAL A 198 10.59 16.23 -42.28
C VAL A 198 9.24 16.44 -42.99
N PRO A 199 8.55 15.37 -43.41
CA PRO A 199 7.34 15.49 -44.24
C PRO A 199 6.17 16.19 -43.53
N GLN A 200 6.03 16.01 -42.22
CA GLN A 200 4.97 16.61 -41.40
C GLN A 200 5.51 17.01 -40.03
N THR A 201 5.79 16.02 -39.18
CA THR A 201 6.38 16.25 -37.85
C THR A 201 7.52 15.28 -37.61
N ALA A 202 8.44 15.63 -36.71
CA ALA A 202 9.54 14.74 -36.31
C ALA A 202 9.03 13.42 -35.71
N LEU A 203 7.81 13.40 -35.14
CA LEU A 203 7.17 12.20 -34.60
C LEU A 203 6.86 11.16 -35.68
N GLU A 204 6.67 11.58 -36.93
CA GLU A 204 6.32 10.69 -38.05
C GLU A 204 7.52 9.93 -38.62
N LEU A 205 8.75 10.35 -38.28
CA LEU A 205 9.97 9.75 -38.79
C LEU A 205 10.19 8.34 -38.23
N ALA A 206 10.69 7.45 -39.09
CA ALA A 206 10.92 6.05 -38.74
C ALA A 206 11.85 5.88 -37.54
N ALA A 207 12.86 6.74 -37.37
CA ALA A 207 13.76 6.69 -36.22
C ALA A 207 13.03 6.87 -34.88
N VAL A 208 12.10 7.82 -34.80
CA VAL A 208 11.29 8.06 -33.59
C VAL A 208 10.27 6.95 -33.38
N LYS A 209 9.53 6.56 -34.44
CA LYS A 209 8.54 5.48 -34.37
C LYS A 209 9.16 4.15 -33.95
N ASN A 210 10.31 3.80 -34.52
CA ASN A 210 11.00 2.56 -34.19
C ASN A 210 11.51 2.59 -32.75
N ALA A 211 12.12 3.68 -32.29
CA ALA A 211 12.55 3.80 -30.90
C ALA A 211 11.38 3.65 -29.92
N ALA A 212 10.27 4.35 -30.18
CA ALA A 212 9.07 4.27 -29.34
C ALA A 212 8.43 2.87 -29.36
N SER A 213 8.37 2.21 -30.52
CA SER A 213 7.85 0.84 -30.66
C SER A 213 8.75 -0.19 -29.96
N THR A 214 10.07 -0.05 -30.09
CA THR A 214 11.06 -0.88 -29.39
C THR A 214 10.96 -0.70 -27.87
N ALA A 215 10.76 0.52 -27.36
CA ALA A 215 10.51 0.74 -25.95
C ALA A 215 9.16 0.13 -25.50
N ALA A 216 8.06 0.40 -26.22
CA ALA A 216 6.73 -0.13 -25.89
C ALA A 216 6.66 -1.67 -25.90
N SER A 217 7.38 -2.32 -26.81
CA SER A 217 7.46 -3.78 -26.87
C SER A 217 8.22 -4.38 -25.68
N GLN A 218 9.22 -3.68 -25.13
CA GLN A 218 10.02 -4.14 -23.99
C GLN A 218 9.42 -3.80 -22.62
N ILE A 219 8.70 -2.68 -22.52
CA ILE A 219 8.03 -2.29 -21.27
C ILE A 219 6.88 -3.26 -20.99
N LEU A 220 6.82 -3.73 -19.75
CA LEU A 220 5.79 -4.65 -19.28
C LEU A 220 4.68 -3.88 -18.56
N GLU A 221 3.44 -4.35 -18.69
CA GLU A 221 2.32 -3.90 -17.87
C GLU A 221 2.49 -4.48 -16.45
N ARG A 222 2.64 -3.61 -15.45
CA ARG A 222 2.91 -4.04 -14.08
C ARG A 222 1.94 -3.43 -13.10
N GLU A 223 1.60 -2.14 -13.24
CA GLU A 223 0.73 -1.42 -12.30
C GLU A 223 -0.68 -2.02 -12.20
N ILE A 224 -1.28 -2.36 -13.33
CA ILE A 224 -2.61 -2.98 -13.32
C ILE A 224 -2.54 -4.36 -12.67
N MET A 225 -1.56 -5.17 -13.07
CA MET A 225 -1.39 -6.53 -12.55
C MET A 225 -1.09 -6.53 -11.04
N ILE A 226 -0.34 -5.56 -10.51
CA ILE A 226 -0.06 -5.48 -9.08
C ILE A 226 -1.28 -5.01 -8.28
N LYS A 227 -2.07 -4.06 -8.81
CA LYS A 227 -3.34 -3.64 -8.19
C LYS A 227 -4.30 -4.82 -8.10
N GLU A 228 -4.42 -5.60 -9.18
CA GLU A 228 -5.21 -6.83 -9.21
C GLU A 228 -4.69 -7.86 -8.20
N ALA A 229 -3.39 -8.18 -8.22
CA ALA A 229 -2.78 -9.15 -7.29
C ALA A 229 -2.95 -8.74 -5.82
N ASN A 230 -2.77 -7.45 -5.51
CA ASN A 230 -2.96 -6.91 -4.16
C ASN A 230 -4.43 -7.02 -3.72
N SER A 231 -5.39 -6.79 -4.62
CA SER A 231 -6.82 -6.99 -4.34
C SER A 231 -7.19 -8.44 -4.08
N VAL A 232 -6.49 -9.40 -4.70
CA VAL A 232 -6.73 -10.84 -4.48
C VAL A 232 -6.38 -11.26 -3.05
N LEU A 233 -5.34 -10.70 -2.43
CA LEU A 233 -5.01 -10.98 -1.02
C LEU A 233 -6.18 -10.68 -0.08
N ARG A 234 -6.89 -9.57 -0.30
CA ARG A 234 -8.11 -9.24 0.45
C ARG A 234 -9.14 -10.36 0.36
N HIS A 235 -9.38 -10.87 -0.85
CA HIS A 235 -10.35 -11.93 -1.08
C HIS A 235 -9.90 -13.27 -0.48
N ILE A 236 -8.60 -13.57 -0.51
CA ILE A 236 -8.02 -14.74 0.14
C ILE A 236 -8.34 -14.71 1.65
N LEU A 237 -8.08 -13.59 2.32
CA LEU A 237 -8.31 -13.44 3.76
C LEU A 237 -9.79 -13.55 4.13
N LEU A 238 -10.68 -12.91 3.37
CA LEU A 238 -12.13 -12.97 3.62
C LEU A 238 -12.71 -14.37 3.41
N ARG A 239 -12.16 -15.14 2.46
CA ARG A 239 -12.64 -16.50 2.16
C ARG A 239 -11.95 -17.59 2.98
N GLY A 240 -10.82 -17.29 3.61
CA GLY A 240 -9.97 -18.29 4.26
C GLY A 240 -9.32 -19.26 3.26
N ASP A 241 -8.99 -18.79 2.05
CA ASP A 241 -8.49 -19.66 0.96
C ASP A 241 -6.97 -19.85 1.03
N THR A 242 -6.54 -20.88 1.75
CA THR A 242 -5.11 -21.20 1.92
C THR A 242 -4.43 -21.65 0.63
N GLU A 243 -5.15 -22.28 -0.30
CA GLU A 243 -4.54 -22.73 -1.56
C GLU A 243 -4.23 -21.55 -2.47
N LEU A 244 -5.13 -20.57 -2.52
CA LEU A 244 -4.87 -19.34 -3.24
C LEU A 244 -3.78 -18.50 -2.55
N LEU A 245 -3.71 -18.50 -1.22
CA LEU A 245 -2.61 -17.86 -0.47
C LEU A 245 -1.23 -18.41 -0.90
N LYS A 246 -1.09 -19.73 -1.03
CA LYS A 246 0.15 -20.39 -1.48
C LYS A 246 0.64 -19.92 -2.84
N VAL A 247 -0.28 -19.50 -3.72
CA VAL A 247 0.05 -18.98 -5.06
C VAL A 247 0.59 -17.54 -4.99
N TYR A 248 0.05 -16.71 -4.09
CA TYR A 248 0.37 -15.29 -3.99
C TYR A 248 1.50 -14.94 -3.02
N ILE A 249 1.91 -15.86 -2.15
CA ILE A 249 3.13 -15.72 -1.35
C ILE A 249 4.27 -16.45 -2.05
N SER A 250 5.40 -15.76 -2.26
CA SER A 250 6.58 -16.34 -2.90
C SER A 250 7.15 -17.49 -2.06
N PRO A 251 7.52 -18.64 -2.66
CA PRO A 251 8.26 -19.70 -1.93
C PRO A 251 9.59 -19.22 -1.32
N SER A 252 10.14 -18.11 -1.83
CA SER A 252 11.33 -17.44 -1.28
C SER A 252 10.98 -16.30 -0.32
N PHE A 253 9.77 -16.28 0.24
CA PHE A 253 9.30 -15.23 1.15
C PHE A 253 10.19 -15.10 2.38
N LEU A 254 10.48 -13.86 2.76
CA LEU A 254 11.25 -13.49 3.95
C LEU A 254 10.69 -12.18 4.55
N ASN A 255 10.91 -11.95 5.84
CA ASN A 255 10.72 -10.63 6.43
C ASN A 255 12.06 -10.09 6.91
N ASP A 256 12.33 -8.82 6.61
CA ASP A 256 13.56 -8.16 7.04
C ASP A 256 13.58 -8.00 8.59
N TRP A 257 12.42 -7.87 9.21
CA TRP A 257 12.23 -7.81 10.67
C TRP A 257 11.96 -9.17 11.34
N ASP A 258 11.92 -10.28 10.61
CA ASP A 258 11.78 -11.60 11.23
C ASP A 258 12.47 -12.63 10.36
N THR A 259 13.70 -12.96 10.74
CA THR A 259 14.52 -13.95 10.02
C THR A 259 13.97 -15.37 10.11
N THR A 260 13.06 -15.63 11.06
CA THR A 260 12.36 -16.92 11.14
C THR A 260 11.21 -17.01 10.16
N SER A 261 10.64 -15.88 9.73
CA SER A 261 9.52 -15.85 8.78
C SER A 261 9.94 -16.38 7.41
N ASN A 262 9.42 -17.54 7.05
CA ASN A 262 9.49 -18.07 5.69
C ASN A 262 8.09 -18.45 5.17
N TRP A 263 8.04 -18.93 3.92
CA TRP A 263 6.79 -19.33 3.28
C TRP A 263 5.99 -20.36 4.10
N ASN A 264 6.64 -21.39 4.68
CA ASN A 264 5.94 -22.41 5.46
C ASN A 264 5.30 -21.81 6.71
N ASP A 265 5.96 -20.86 7.36
CA ASP A 265 5.42 -20.18 8.54
C ASP A 265 4.18 -19.37 8.23
N VAL A 266 4.19 -18.62 7.12
CA VAL A 266 3.03 -17.83 6.68
C VAL A 266 1.84 -18.75 6.42
N ILE A 267 2.05 -19.81 5.63
CA ILE A 267 0.99 -20.73 5.24
C ILE A 267 0.46 -21.49 6.45
N THR A 268 1.33 -21.96 7.33
CA THR A 268 0.93 -22.67 8.57
C THR A 268 0.13 -21.74 9.48
N HIS A 269 0.61 -20.51 9.68
CA HIS A 269 -0.08 -19.52 10.51
C HIS A 269 -1.51 -19.29 10.03
N PHE A 270 -1.71 -18.98 8.74
CA PHE A 270 -3.05 -18.74 8.21
C PHE A 270 -3.92 -20.02 8.20
N THR A 271 -3.32 -21.19 7.94
CA THR A 271 -4.04 -22.47 8.00
C THR A 271 -4.58 -22.75 9.39
N GLU A 272 -3.82 -22.44 10.43
CA GLU A 272 -4.26 -22.58 11.82
C GLU A 272 -5.28 -21.50 12.19
N LEU A 273 -5.03 -20.25 11.79
CA LEU A 273 -5.91 -19.12 12.04
C LEU A 273 -7.32 -19.37 11.49
N PHE A 274 -7.44 -19.86 10.25
CA PHE A 274 -8.74 -20.09 9.61
C PHE A 274 -9.54 -21.26 10.20
N LYS A 275 -8.95 -22.11 11.06
CA LYS A 275 -9.71 -23.17 11.75
C LYS A 275 -10.65 -22.62 12.81
N ASP A 276 -10.21 -21.58 13.52
CA ASP A 276 -10.89 -21.07 14.72
C ASP A 276 -11.38 -19.62 14.55
N PHE A 277 -10.99 -18.94 13.47
CA PHE A 277 -11.26 -17.53 13.24
C PHE A 277 -11.69 -17.22 11.80
N THR A 278 -12.41 -16.12 11.62
CA THR A 278 -12.81 -15.61 10.31
C THR A 278 -12.64 -14.10 10.23
N PHE A 279 -12.19 -13.61 9.08
CA PHE A 279 -12.11 -12.18 8.81
C PHE A 279 -13.49 -11.67 8.37
N ILE A 280 -14.08 -10.78 9.15
CA ILE A 280 -15.40 -10.19 8.85
C ILE A 280 -15.27 -8.85 8.11
N GLU A 281 -14.13 -8.18 8.24
CA GLU A 281 -13.81 -6.95 7.54
C GLU A 281 -12.33 -6.97 7.16
N VAL A 282 -12.04 -6.73 5.88
CA VAL A 282 -10.68 -6.55 5.36
C VAL A 282 -10.73 -5.36 4.40
N GLY A 283 -10.29 -4.20 4.89
CA GLY A 283 -9.91 -3.07 4.07
C GLY A 283 -8.46 -3.24 3.64
N TRP A 284 -8.18 -3.25 2.35
CA TRP A 284 -6.83 -3.48 1.83
C TRP A 284 -6.60 -2.51 0.67
N GLN A 285 -5.79 -1.49 0.92
CA GLN A 285 -5.61 -0.37 -0.01
C GLN A 285 -4.13 -0.09 -0.26
N ILE A 286 -3.77 0.06 -1.53
CA ILE A 286 -2.47 0.59 -1.94
C ILE A 286 -2.48 2.10 -1.68
N LYS A 287 -1.53 2.60 -0.89
CA LYS A 287 -1.30 4.03 -0.67
C LYS A 287 -0.24 4.59 -1.60
N ASP A 288 0.74 3.77 -1.97
CA ASP A 288 1.84 4.14 -2.85
C ASP A 288 2.48 2.89 -3.47
N SER A 289 3.13 3.02 -4.61
CA SER A 289 3.88 1.94 -5.26
C SER A 289 5.11 2.46 -6.02
N GLU A 290 6.24 1.80 -5.81
CA GLU A 290 7.52 2.12 -6.46
C GLU A 290 8.00 0.89 -7.26
N PHE A 291 8.12 1.01 -8.59
CA PHE A 291 8.67 -0.04 -9.45
C PHE A 291 10.20 -0.06 -9.35
N LEU A 292 10.71 -1.21 -8.94
CA LEU A 292 12.13 -1.47 -8.72
C LEU A 292 12.70 -2.36 -9.84
N PRO A 293 14.04 -2.37 -10.04
CA PRO A 293 14.69 -3.31 -10.93
C PRO A 293 14.36 -4.78 -10.62
N GLU A 294 14.67 -5.67 -11.57
CA GLU A 294 14.50 -7.14 -11.44
C GLU A 294 13.05 -7.61 -11.28
N ASN A 295 12.10 -6.90 -11.90
CA ASN A 295 10.66 -7.19 -11.79
C ASN A 295 10.16 -7.17 -10.34
N MET A 296 10.64 -6.22 -9.54
CA MET A 296 10.15 -5.99 -8.20
C MET A 296 9.32 -4.71 -8.12
N VAL A 297 8.42 -4.65 -7.16
CA VAL A 297 7.66 -3.44 -6.83
C VAL A 297 7.50 -3.37 -5.32
N ARG A 298 7.83 -2.21 -4.74
CA ARG A 298 7.52 -1.92 -3.34
C ARG A 298 6.12 -1.33 -3.29
N VAL A 299 5.23 -1.94 -2.53
CA VAL A 299 3.83 -1.52 -2.42
C VAL A 299 3.55 -1.15 -0.97
N ARG A 300 3.23 0.13 -0.75
CA ARG A 300 2.75 0.60 0.55
C ARG A 300 1.28 0.27 0.68
N THR A 301 0.96 -0.56 1.67
CA THR A 301 -0.40 -1.06 1.89
C THR A 301 -0.92 -0.63 3.25
N GLU A 302 -2.13 -0.08 3.29
CA GLU A 302 -2.93 0.05 4.50
C GLU A 302 -3.93 -1.12 4.55
N ALA A 303 -3.78 -1.98 5.56
CA ALA A 303 -4.65 -3.12 5.80
C ALA A 303 -5.41 -2.94 7.13
N LYS A 304 -6.73 -2.76 7.05
CA LYS A 304 -7.65 -2.71 8.19
C LYS A 304 -8.34 -4.05 8.32
N ILE A 305 -8.14 -4.75 9.43
CA ILE A 305 -8.68 -6.09 9.64
C ILE A 305 -9.57 -6.17 10.88
N LYS A 306 -10.65 -6.93 10.79
CA LYS A 306 -11.46 -7.41 11.92
C LYS A 306 -11.58 -8.92 11.88
N LEU A 307 -11.15 -9.57 12.95
CA LEU A 307 -11.16 -11.01 13.13
C LEU A 307 -12.20 -11.40 14.20
N LYS A 308 -13.09 -12.33 13.84
CA LYS A 308 -14.12 -12.90 14.71
C LYS A 308 -13.73 -14.33 15.08
N SER A 309 -13.88 -14.71 16.35
CA SER A 309 -13.77 -16.13 16.75
C SER A 309 -14.99 -16.91 16.28
N LEU A 310 -14.77 -18.08 15.69
CA LEU A 310 -15.84 -19.01 15.33
C LEU A 310 -16.46 -19.69 16.56
N ARG A 311 -15.78 -19.69 17.71
CA ARG A 311 -16.25 -20.35 18.93
C ARG A 311 -17.04 -19.42 19.85
N SER A 312 -16.51 -18.23 20.13
CA SER A 312 -17.17 -17.26 21.03
C SER A 312 -18.06 -16.26 20.30
N GLU A 313 -17.95 -16.17 18.97
CA GLU A 313 -18.56 -15.13 18.14
C GLU A 313 -18.14 -13.69 18.47
N GLU A 314 -17.13 -13.51 19.31
CA GLU A 314 -16.63 -12.19 19.66
C GLU A 314 -15.59 -11.71 18.64
N ILE A 315 -15.50 -10.39 18.49
CA ILE A 315 -14.40 -9.75 17.78
C ILE A 315 -13.17 -9.86 18.68
N VAL A 316 -12.22 -10.70 18.28
CA VAL A 316 -11.00 -10.96 19.03
C VAL A 316 -9.85 -10.05 18.59
N ARG A 317 -9.97 -9.44 17.41
CA ARG A 317 -8.93 -8.55 16.87
C ARG A 317 -9.53 -7.51 15.94
N GLU A 318 -9.14 -6.27 16.16
CA GLU A 318 -9.35 -5.14 15.25
C GLU A 318 -8.04 -4.36 15.18
N LYS A 319 -7.40 -4.32 14.01
CA LYS A 319 -6.08 -3.69 13.85
C LYS A 319 -5.93 -3.07 12.47
N THR A 320 -5.17 -1.98 12.40
CA THR A 320 -4.71 -1.38 11.15
C THR A 320 -3.21 -1.60 11.02
N TYR A 321 -2.78 -2.12 9.89
CA TYR A 321 -1.38 -2.25 9.51
C TYR A 321 -1.09 -1.28 8.38
N LEU A 322 0.00 -0.54 8.49
CA LEU A 322 0.55 0.25 7.41
C LEU A 322 1.98 -0.24 7.15
N PHE A 323 2.23 -0.89 6.02
CA PHE A 323 3.49 -1.57 5.75
C PHE A 323 3.92 -1.45 4.28
N ASP A 324 5.22 -1.54 4.05
CA ASP A 324 5.81 -1.64 2.71
C ASP A 324 6.16 -3.12 2.44
N ALA A 325 5.43 -3.75 1.53
CA ALA A 325 5.73 -5.10 1.07
C ALA A 325 6.47 -5.05 -0.28
N ILE A 326 7.47 -5.91 -0.44
CA ILE A 326 8.11 -6.11 -1.76
C ILE A 326 7.38 -7.24 -2.46
N TRP A 327 6.89 -6.96 -3.65
CA TRP A 327 6.34 -7.94 -4.56
C TRP A 327 7.34 -8.21 -5.67
N ARG A 328 7.40 -9.46 -6.12
CA ARG A 328 8.26 -9.89 -7.21
C ARG A 328 7.44 -10.65 -8.24
N LYS A 329 7.70 -10.38 -9.52
CA LYS A 329 7.12 -11.15 -10.61
C LYS A 329 7.83 -12.50 -10.72
N GLU A 330 7.07 -13.58 -10.54
CA GLU A 330 7.54 -14.96 -10.69
C GLU A 330 6.73 -15.66 -11.78
N GLY A 331 7.33 -15.81 -12.96
CA GLY A 331 6.60 -16.19 -14.16
C GLY A 331 5.58 -15.10 -14.54
N ASN A 332 4.30 -15.46 -14.61
CA ASN A 332 3.22 -14.53 -14.96
C ASN A 332 2.52 -13.90 -13.74
N PHE A 333 2.92 -14.25 -12.51
CA PHE A 333 2.23 -13.82 -11.29
C PHE A 333 3.08 -12.87 -10.46
N TRP A 334 2.45 -11.84 -9.91
CA TRP A 334 3.02 -11.05 -8.84
C TRP A 334 2.80 -11.78 -7.52
N LYS A 335 3.88 -11.98 -6.77
CA LYS A 335 3.83 -12.60 -5.46
C LYS A 335 4.47 -11.70 -4.42
N VAL A 336 3.92 -11.73 -3.21
CA VAL A 336 4.54 -11.12 -2.05
C VAL A 336 5.87 -11.84 -1.80
N TYR A 337 6.96 -11.11 -1.98
CA TYR A 337 8.32 -11.60 -1.83
C TYR A 337 8.88 -11.25 -0.45
N ARG A 338 8.59 -10.07 0.09
CA ARG A 338 9.03 -9.68 1.43
C ARG A 338 8.07 -8.79 2.19
N ASN A 339 8.25 -8.76 3.50
CA ASN A 339 7.76 -7.70 4.38
C ASN A 339 6.23 -7.58 4.39
N MET A 340 5.54 -8.72 4.44
CA MET A 340 4.10 -8.75 4.72
C MET A 340 3.88 -9.14 6.18
N PRO A 341 3.26 -8.28 7.01
CA PRO A 341 2.91 -8.63 8.37
C PRO A 341 1.76 -9.66 8.36
N TYR A 342 1.89 -10.70 9.19
CA TYR A 342 0.87 -11.74 9.33
C TYR A 342 0.69 -12.22 10.78
N ARG A 343 1.62 -11.91 11.69
CA ARG A 343 1.49 -12.19 13.14
C ARG A 343 1.18 -10.90 13.90
N ASP A 344 0.70 -11.01 15.14
CA ASP A 344 0.39 -9.85 15.98
C ASP A 344 1.60 -9.04 16.40
N THR A 345 2.73 -9.71 16.54
CA THR A 345 4.03 -9.13 16.90
C THR A 345 4.72 -8.45 15.72
N HIS A 346 4.18 -8.59 14.50
CA HIS A 346 4.75 -7.95 13.32
C HIS A 346 4.45 -6.46 13.31
N PRO A 347 5.36 -5.65 12.73
CA PRO A 347 5.22 -4.20 12.68
C PRO A 347 3.91 -3.78 12.03
N THR A 348 3.37 -2.68 12.53
CA THR A 348 2.16 -2.04 12.01
C THR A 348 2.45 -0.70 11.33
N GLU A 349 3.72 -0.32 11.28
CA GLU A 349 4.21 0.94 10.76
C GLU A 349 5.20 0.70 9.60
N VAL A 350 5.38 1.75 8.80
CA VAL A 350 6.26 1.76 7.64
C VAL A 350 7.73 1.74 8.09
N HIS A 351 8.62 1.26 7.24
CA HIS A 351 10.08 1.29 7.45
C HIS A 351 10.62 0.39 8.56
N ALA A 352 9.82 -0.57 9.05
CA ALA A 352 10.34 -1.62 9.92
C ALA A 352 11.44 -2.41 9.21
N ASP A 353 12.62 -2.47 9.83
CA ASP A 353 13.82 -3.12 9.32
C ASP A 353 14.27 -4.25 10.27
N SER A 354 15.49 -4.74 10.10
CA SER A 354 16.03 -5.78 10.98
C SER A 354 16.17 -5.33 12.43
N GLN A 355 16.33 -4.03 12.72
CA GLN A 355 16.42 -3.53 14.10
C GLN A 355 15.08 -3.66 14.82
N TRP A 356 13.98 -3.43 14.11
CA TRP A 356 12.64 -3.74 14.62
C TRP A 356 12.56 -5.21 15.02
N GLY A 357 13.02 -6.09 14.13
CA GLY A 357 13.04 -7.52 14.36
C GLY A 357 13.84 -7.94 15.58
N GLU A 358 15.05 -7.40 15.73
CA GLU A 358 15.91 -7.67 16.88
C GLU A 358 15.25 -7.28 18.22
N ILE A 359 14.54 -6.14 18.26
CA ILE A 359 13.81 -5.70 19.46
C ILE A 359 12.56 -6.57 19.69
N ALA A 360 11.80 -6.89 18.65
CA ALA A 360 10.63 -7.77 18.75
C ALA A 360 11.00 -9.19 19.22
N ASP A 361 12.12 -9.73 18.73
CA ASP A 361 12.66 -11.01 19.17
C ASP A 361 13.14 -10.96 20.62
N ALA A 362 13.80 -9.86 21.03
CA ALA A 362 14.17 -9.66 22.43
C ALA A 362 12.94 -9.62 23.34
N HIS A 363 11.84 -9.00 22.89
CA HIS A 363 10.57 -9.02 23.62
C HIS A 363 9.96 -10.41 23.72
N ARG A 364 9.97 -11.19 22.64
CA ARG A 364 9.51 -12.59 22.66
C ARG A 364 10.32 -13.44 23.63
N GLU A 365 11.64 -13.28 23.63
CA GLU A 365 12.54 -13.97 24.55
C GLU A 365 12.26 -13.57 26.01
N LEU A 366 12.08 -12.28 26.27
CA LEU A 366 11.68 -11.77 27.59
C LEU A 366 10.36 -12.38 28.07
N GLN A 367 9.33 -12.43 27.20
CA GLN A 367 8.03 -13.00 27.55
C GLN A 367 8.12 -14.49 27.86
N ALA A 368 8.88 -15.25 27.07
CA ALA A 368 9.12 -16.68 27.32
C ALA A 368 9.94 -16.91 28.62
N ALA A 369 10.93 -16.07 28.88
CA ALA A 369 11.73 -16.13 30.09
C ALA A 369 10.91 -15.79 31.35
N LEU A 370 10.02 -14.80 31.27
CA LEU A 370 9.09 -14.47 32.36
C LEU A 370 8.11 -15.61 32.64
N ALA A 371 7.59 -16.27 31.61
CA ALA A 371 6.68 -17.40 31.76
C ALA A 371 7.35 -18.68 32.30
N THR A 372 8.67 -18.80 32.14
CA THR A 372 9.47 -19.95 32.63
C THR A 372 10.39 -19.60 33.79
N GLU A 373 10.21 -18.41 34.37
CA GLU A 373 10.93 -17.92 35.55
C GLU A 373 12.47 -17.91 35.40
N LYS A 374 12.97 -17.69 34.18
CA LYS A 374 14.41 -17.68 33.86
C LYS A 374 15.02 -16.29 34.06
N LEU A 375 15.45 -16.00 35.29
CA LEU A 375 16.01 -14.69 35.66
C LEU A 375 17.25 -14.32 34.83
N ASP A 376 18.12 -15.28 34.56
CA ASP A 376 19.35 -15.09 33.78
C ASP A 376 19.06 -14.53 32.37
N ILE A 377 18.05 -15.09 31.70
CA ILE A 377 17.62 -14.63 30.38
C ILE A 377 16.99 -13.23 30.47
N VAL A 378 16.11 -13.00 31.46
CA VAL A 378 15.50 -11.67 31.68
C VAL A 378 16.59 -10.62 31.86
N MET A 379 17.53 -10.86 32.76
CA MET A 379 18.57 -9.88 33.09
C MET A 379 19.60 -9.70 31.98
N SER A 380 19.80 -10.68 31.10
CA SER A 380 20.64 -10.52 29.90
C SER A 380 20.14 -9.43 28.94
N ARG A 381 18.82 -9.15 28.98
CA ARG A 381 18.14 -8.13 28.18
C ARG A 381 17.98 -6.79 28.89
N ILE A 382 18.54 -6.63 30.09
CA ILE A 382 18.57 -5.38 30.84
C ILE A 382 19.99 -4.81 30.83
N SER A 383 20.14 -3.53 30.54
CA SER A 383 21.42 -2.82 30.64
C SER A 383 21.94 -2.85 32.08
N GLN A 384 23.26 -3.03 32.26
CA GLN A 384 23.88 -2.86 33.58
C GLN A 384 23.74 -1.42 34.11
N ASN A 385 23.52 -0.45 33.20
CA ASN A 385 23.27 0.95 33.53
C ASN A 385 21.76 1.28 33.52
N PHE A 386 20.90 0.29 33.74
CA PHE A 386 19.46 0.48 33.76
C PHE A 386 19.02 1.46 34.85
N GLY A 387 18.07 2.32 34.51
CA GLY A 387 17.43 3.25 35.45
C GLY A 387 16.04 3.70 35.00
N ASN A 388 15.22 4.19 35.93
CA ASN A 388 13.96 4.85 35.59
C ASN A 388 14.04 6.34 35.90
N ASP A 389 13.58 7.19 34.98
CA ASP A 389 13.61 8.64 35.15
C ASP A 389 12.65 9.11 36.27
N TRP A 390 11.64 8.30 36.59
CA TRP A 390 10.61 8.58 37.60
C TRP A 390 10.81 7.83 38.93
N ASP A 391 11.82 6.97 39.04
CA ASP A 391 12.22 6.33 40.31
C ASP A 391 13.73 6.11 40.35
N VAL A 392 14.42 6.95 41.13
CA VAL A 392 15.88 6.92 41.30
C VAL A 392 16.41 5.64 41.96
N ASN A 393 15.54 4.87 42.64
CA ASN A 393 15.93 3.60 43.26
C ASN A 393 15.81 2.42 42.28
N SER A 394 15.19 2.64 41.12
CA SER A 394 15.09 1.63 40.09
C SER A 394 16.44 1.47 39.40
N THR A 395 17.16 0.41 39.73
CA THR A 395 18.49 0.07 39.18
C THR A 395 18.49 -1.37 38.67
N TYR A 396 19.53 -1.77 37.92
CA TYR A 396 19.67 -3.16 37.47
C TYR A 396 19.56 -4.17 38.62
N THR A 397 20.24 -3.92 39.74
CA THR A 397 20.23 -4.82 40.92
C THR A 397 18.85 -4.84 41.58
N ASP A 398 18.19 -3.70 41.67
CA ASP A 398 16.83 -3.63 42.22
C ASP A 398 15.82 -4.38 41.35
N LEU A 399 15.87 -4.19 40.03
CA LEU A 399 15.04 -4.93 39.07
C LEU A 399 15.27 -6.44 39.20
N ALA A 400 16.53 -6.89 39.28
CA ALA A 400 16.86 -8.30 39.44
C ALA A 400 16.28 -8.88 40.74
N SER A 401 16.46 -8.16 41.85
CA SER A 401 15.95 -8.56 43.16
C SER A 401 14.41 -8.62 43.17
N CYS A 402 13.75 -7.61 42.59
CA CYS A 402 12.30 -7.56 42.49
C CYS A 402 11.75 -8.70 41.62
N THR A 403 12.39 -8.98 40.48
CA THR A 403 12.01 -10.05 39.56
C THR A 403 12.17 -11.42 40.22
N GLN A 404 13.30 -11.69 40.90
CA GLN A 404 13.50 -12.94 41.63
C GLN A 404 12.48 -13.11 42.76
N SER A 405 12.21 -12.04 43.51
CA SER A 405 11.21 -12.07 44.58
C SER A 405 9.81 -12.38 44.03
N ARG A 406 9.48 -11.93 42.81
CA ARG A 406 8.22 -12.25 42.15
C ARG A 406 8.15 -13.70 41.73
N PHE A 407 9.16 -14.24 41.04
CA PHE A 407 9.20 -15.66 40.69
C PHE A 407 9.05 -16.57 41.91
N ASN A 408 9.60 -16.18 43.05
CA ASN A 408 9.48 -16.98 44.28
C ASN A 408 8.11 -16.88 44.97
N ALA A 409 7.34 -15.82 44.74
CA ALA A 409 6.17 -15.47 45.55
C ALA A 409 4.87 -15.34 44.74
N MET A 410 4.94 -15.41 43.41
CA MET A 410 3.82 -15.15 42.51
C MET A 410 3.83 -16.12 41.35
N ASP A 411 2.64 -16.55 40.93
CA ASP A 411 2.44 -17.36 39.72
C ASP A 411 1.70 -16.55 38.65
N VAL A 412 2.12 -16.63 37.39
CA VAL A 412 1.62 -15.78 36.30
C VAL A 412 0.36 -16.38 35.69
N LYS A 413 -0.78 -15.69 35.84
CA LYS A 413 -2.04 -16.07 35.16
C LYS A 413 -2.13 -15.51 33.74
N LEU A 414 -1.67 -14.27 33.56
CA LEU A 414 -1.77 -13.55 32.30
C LEU A 414 -0.57 -12.61 32.20
N ALA A 415 0.11 -12.62 31.06
CA ALA A 415 1.18 -11.69 30.74
C ALA A 415 1.07 -11.33 29.25
N ASN A 416 0.29 -10.28 28.98
CA ASN A 416 0.12 -9.73 27.65
C ASN A 416 1.05 -8.54 27.48
N TYR A 417 1.77 -8.52 26.36
CA TYR A 417 2.67 -7.46 25.98
C TYR A 417 2.52 -7.18 24.48
N SER A 418 2.47 -5.90 24.10
CA SER A 418 2.48 -5.46 22.70
C SER A 418 3.50 -4.35 22.49
N ILE A 419 4.18 -4.40 21.35
CA ILE A 419 4.89 -3.25 20.80
C ILE A 419 3.90 -2.49 19.94
N ASP A 420 3.70 -1.22 20.25
CA ASP A 420 2.79 -0.34 19.53
C ASP A 420 3.57 0.42 18.44
N SER A 421 4.74 0.98 18.78
CA SER A 421 5.67 1.62 17.84
C SER A 421 7.12 1.62 18.34
N ILE A 422 8.08 1.84 17.44
CA ILE A 422 9.51 2.00 17.76
C ILE A 422 10.07 3.19 17.01
N ASP A 423 10.66 4.12 17.75
CA ASP A 423 11.38 5.28 17.21
C ASP A 423 12.89 5.09 17.35
N PHE A 424 13.58 4.91 16.22
CA PHE A 424 15.03 4.80 16.13
C PHE A 424 15.67 6.18 15.96
N TYR A 425 15.88 6.88 17.07
CA TYR A 425 16.32 8.27 17.06
C TYR A 425 17.85 8.45 16.94
N GLU A 426 18.64 7.42 17.26
CA GLU A 426 20.11 7.42 17.10
C GLU A 426 20.60 5.99 16.81
N SER A 427 21.80 5.86 16.24
CA SER A 427 22.42 4.54 16.00
C SER A 427 22.55 3.76 17.31
N GLY A 428 21.89 2.61 17.38
CA GLY A 428 21.88 1.75 18.57
C GLY A 428 21.05 2.29 19.73
N LYS A 429 20.13 3.23 19.52
CA LYS A 429 19.13 3.66 20.51
C LYS A 429 17.73 3.67 19.91
N ALA A 430 16.76 3.25 20.71
CA ALA A 430 15.37 3.20 20.29
C ALA A 430 14.43 3.54 21.45
N LYS A 431 13.31 4.19 21.15
CA LYS A 431 12.19 4.37 22.07
C LYS A 431 11.06 3.45 21.63
N VAL A 432 10.73 2.48 22.48
CA VAL A 432 9.71 1.48 22.20
C VAL A 432 8.44 1.86 22.96
N ARG A 433 7.39 2.24 22.24
CA ARG A 433 6.06 2.42 22.81
C ARG A 433 5.41 1.06 22.93
N CYS A 434 4.98 0.72 24.14
CA CYS A 434 4.42 -0.58 24.40
C CYS A 434 3.24 -0.54 25.35
N SER A 435 2.40 -1.56 25.23
CA SER A 435 1.32 -1.81 26.16
C SER A 435 1.49 -3.18 26.82
N ALA A 436 1.09 -3.27 28.08
CA ALA A 436 1.14 -4.52 28.82
C ALA A 436 -0.04 -4.68 29.76
N GLN A 437 -0.37 -5.92 30.08
CA GLN A 437 -1.22 -6.26 31.21
C GLN A 437 -0.69 -7.54 31.83
N VAL A 438 -0.50 -7.53 33.15
CA VAL A 438 -0.02 -8.67 33.91
C VAL A 438 -0.98 -8.96 35.04
N ARG A 439 -1.43 -10.22 35.12
CA ARG A 439 -2.21 -10.74 36.24
C ARG A 439 -1.45 -11.91 36.86
N VAL A 440 -1.26 -11.87 38.17
CA VAL A 440 -0.55 -12.90 38.93
C VAL A 440 -1.37 -13.35 40.13
N ILE A 441 -1.14 -14.57 40.61
CA ILE A 441 -1.56 -15.00 41.95
C ILE A 441 -0.40 -14.70 42.89
N SER A 442 -0.63 -13.93 43.96
CA SER A 442 0.30 -13.94 45.08
C SER A 442 0.10 -15.24 45.87
N LEU A 443 1.14 -16.08 45.97
CA LEU A 443 1.05 -17.40 46.63
C LEU A 443 0.67 -17.28 48.11
N ILE A 444 1.01 -16.17 48.76
CA ILE A 444 0.68 -15.86 50.15
C ILE A 444 0.35 -14.35 50.17
N PRO A 445 -0.93 -13.96 49.96
CA PRO A 445 -2.14 -14.48 50.62
C PRO A 445 -3.10 -15.32 49.75
N GLY A 446 -2.73 -15.74 48.54
CA GLY A 446 -3.61 -16.47 47.62
C GLY A 446 -4.58 -15.58 46.84
N ILE A 447 -4.25 -14.30 46.67
CA ILE A 447 -5.09 -13.31 45.97
C ILE A 447 -4.54 -13.00 44.58
N ASP A 448 -5.45 -12.71 43.66
CA ASP A 448 -5.08 -12.20 42.34
C ASP A 448 -4.68 -10.74 42.42
N ILE A 449 -3.57 -10.39 41.77
CA ILE A 449 -3.08 -9.03 41.60
C ILE A 449 -3.05 -8.76 40.10
N ASP A 450 -3.71 -7.68 39.67
CA ASP A 450 -3.76 -7.23 38.29
C ASP A 450 -3.07 -5.87 38.19
N SER A 451 -2.17 -5.72 37.21
CA SER A 451 -1.52 -4.44 36.94
C SER A 451 -2.46 -3.40 36.33
N GLY A 452 -3.59 -3.83 35.77
CA GLY A 452 -4.34 -3.03 34.81
C GLY A 452 -3.59 -2.87 33.49
N SER A 453 -4.14 -2.05 32.59
CA SER A 453 -3.48 -1.70 31.34
C SER A 453 -2.33 -0.73 31.61
N ILE A 454 -1.12 -1.15 31.27
CA ILE A 454 0.09 -0.35 31.31
C ILE A 454 0.38 0.14 29.89
N ARG A 455 0.79 1.40 29.76
CA ARG A 455 1.38 1.98 28.55
C ARG A 455 2.68 2.66 28.92
N ALA A 456 3.76 2.33 28.23
CA ALA A 456 5.07 2.88 28.55
C ALA A 456 5.90 3.15 27.29
N VAL A 457 6.73 4.17 27.36
CA VAL A 457 7.84 4.38 26.43
C VAL A 457 9.13 3.91 27.11
N VAL A 458 9.63 2.77 26.66
CA VAL A 458 10.83 2.13 27.20
C VAL A 458 12.00 2.47 26.28
N GLU A 459 13.10 2.95 26.85
CA GLU A 459 14.31 3.20 26.06
C GLU A 459 15.14 1.92 25.96
N TRP A 460 15.52 1.60 24.73
CA TRP A 460 16.37 0.48 24.38
C TRP A 460 17.70 0.99 23.86
N ARG A 461 18.77 0.29 24.20
CA ARG A 461 20.13 0.57 23.75
C ARG A 461 20.82 -0.69 23.29
N ARG A 462 21.58 -0.59 22.20
CA ARG A 462 22.44 -1.66 21.72
C ARG A 462 23.75 -1.65 22.50
N GLU A 463 24.01 -2.74 23.22
CA GLU A 463 25.22 -2.98 24.01
C GLU A 463 25.83 -4.31 23.55
N ASP A 464 27.11 -4.29 23.15
CA ASP A 464 27.83 -5.46 22.65
C ASP A 464 27.09 -6.20 21.50
N GLY A 465 26.45 -5.44 20.63
CA GLY A 465 25.69 -5.95 19.50
C GLY A 465 24.26 -6.41 19.83
N VAL A 466 23.85 -6.37 21.10
CA VAL A 466 22.55 -6.86 21.59
C VAL A 466 21.69 -5.70 22.09
N TRP A 467 20.43 -5.65 21.68
CA TRP A 467 19.46 -4.70 22.23
C TRP A 467 19.06 -5.06 23.65
N LYS A 468 19.17 -4.07 24.54
CA LYS A 468 18.80 -4.19 25.95
C LYS A 468 17.92 -3.02 26.39
N ILE A 469 17.05 -3.27 27.34
CA ILE A 469 16.26 -2.26 28.03
C ILE A 469 17.22 -1.41 28.86
N TRP A 470 17.25 -0.12 28.55
CA TRP A 470 18.11 0.84 29.21
C TRP A 470 17.33 1.71 30.20
N ARG A 471 16.12 2.17 29.86
CA ARG A 471 15.36 3.04 30.76
C ARG A 471 13.85 2.85 30.72
N ASN A 472 13.21 3.32 31.80
CA ASN A 472 11.77 3.55 31.91
C ASN A 472 10.90 2.28 31.78
N LEU A 473 11.41 1.14 32.24
CA LEU A 473 10.63 -0.09 32.35
C LEU A 473 9.83 -0.09 33.67
N PRO A 474 8.49 -0.07 33.64
CA PRO A 474 7.69 -0.27 34.84
C PRO A 474 7.68 -1.75 35.24
N TYR A 475 8.34 -2.10 36.34
CA TYR A 475 8.39 -3.48 36.86
C TYR A 475 7.80 -3.66 38.27
N ARG A 476 7.28 -2.63 38.94
CA ARG A 476 6.56 -2.75 40.22
C ARG A 476 5.10 -2.36 40.04
N PHE A 477 4.21 -2.92 40.86
CA PHE A 477 2.79 -2.53 40.85
C PHE A 477 2.55 -1.09 41.32
N THR A 478 3.53 -0.50 42.01
CA THR A 478 3.53 0.90 42.44
C THR A 478 4.05 1.86 41.37
N HIS A 479 4.59 1.35 40.27
CA HIS A 479 5.14 2.19 39.21
C HIS A 479 4.02 2.84 38.39
N PRO A 480 4.29 3.99 37.75
CA PRO A 480 3.33 4.63 36.87
C PRO A 480 2.88 3.67 35.77
N ILE A 481 1.57 3.62 35.53
CA ILE A 481 0.96 2.80 34.49
C ILE A 481 0.89 3.49 33.12
N ASN A 482 1.16 4.81 33.08
CA ASN A 482 1.27 5.60 31.85
C ASN A 482 2.59 6.38 31.89
N ILE A 483 3.53 6.02 31.02
CA ILE A 483 4.83 6.66 30.86
C ILE A 483 4.94 7.10 29.40
N GLU A 484 5.05 8.40 29.15
CA GLU A 484 5.12 9.01 27.81
C GLU A 484 6.55 9.31 27.34
#